data_AF-A0A0E1VX75-F1
#
_entry.id   AF-A0A0E1VX75-F1
#
_cell.length_a   1.000
_cell.length_b   1.000
_cell.length_c   1.000
_cell.angle_alpha   90.00
_cell.angle_beta   90.00
_cell.angle_gamma   90.00
#
_symmetry.space_group_name_H-M   'P 1'
#
loop_
_entity.id
_entity.type
_entity.pdbx_description
1 polymer ?
#
loop_
_entity_poly.entity_id
_entity_poly.type
_entity_poly.pdbx_seq_one_letter_code
_entity_poly.pdbx_strand_id
1 'polypeptide(L)'
;MHHEPETSLPILAAPIRAALHPVIDEVVHRSVSEATTKDGYMRCADYAIVGARVLSMLTGVRYRPVAGGEVMDFGGGNLFALCSTRERRRAARHLSQLARYHCWIEARHTDADGRARTEVIDFTMRHDARVASMVGMPFTGSRGTYWWGWDDEHIVPAELRDHPAFAKQGPRWRWAERECTVLLRAYERERPNYFGRQVSRALHLLADRIERDV
;
A
#
# COMPACT_ATOMS: atom_id res chain seq x y z
N MET A 1 12.21 -40.52 7.45
CA MET A 1 10.89 -39.91 7.20
C MET A 1 11.13 -38.51 6.66
N HIS A 2 11.00 -38.34 5.34
CA HIS A 2 11.01 -37.02 4.74
C HIS A 2 9.65 -36.39 4.98
N HIS A 3 9.62 -35.31 5.76
CA HIS A 3 8.43 -34.47 5.90
C HIS A 3 8.34 -33.68 4.59
N GLU A 4 7.44 -34.08 3.70
CA GLU A 4 7.04 -33.20 2.60
C GLU A 4 6.37 -31.97 3.24
N PRO A 5 6.77 -30.74 2.88
CA PRO A 5 6.06 -29.57 3.34
C PRO A 5 4.66 -29.61 2.73
N GLU A 6 3.63 -29.74 3.57
CA GLU A 6 2.25 -29.55 3.16
C GLU A 6 2.16 -28.20 2.44
N THR A 7 1.94 -28.23 1.14
CA THR A 7 1.52 -27.06 0.38
C THR A 7 0.08 -26.77 0.79
N SER A 8 -0.07 -26.06 1.92
CA SER A 8 -1.34 -25.57 2.40
C SER A 8 -2.04 -24.82 1.26
N LEU A 9 -3.24 -25.27 0.91
CA LEU A 9 -4.05 -24.63 -0.13
C LEU A 9 -4.33 -23.18 0.27
N PRO A 10 -4.35 -22.24 -0.69
CA PRO A 10 -4.63 -20.85 -0.38
C PRO A 10 -6.03 -20.72 0.22
N ILE A 11 -6.15 -19.92 1.28
CA ILE A 11 -7.42 -19.65 1.97
C ILE A 11 -8.39 -18.92 1.03
N LEU A 12 -7.85 -17.99 0.22
CA LEU A 12 -8.60 -17.18 -0.74
C LEU A 12 -8.00 -17.33 -2.15
N ALA A 13 -8.87 -17.35 -3.16
CA ALA A 13 -8.43 -17.22 -4.55
C ALA A 13 -7.84 -15.81 -4.81
N ALA A 14 -6.86 -15.75 -5.70
CA ALA A 14 -6.28 -14.50 -6.20
C ALA A 14 -6.71 -14.29 -7.67
N PRO A 15 -7.02 -13.04 -8.09
CA PRO A 15 -7.14 -11.83 -7.26
C PRO A 15 -8.32 -11.92 -6.28
N ILE A 16 -8.19 -11.25 -5.13
CA ILE A 16 -9.23 -11.28 -4.10
C ILE A 16 -10.50 -10.58 -4.60
N ARG A 17 -11.65 -11.21 -4.37
CA ARG A 17 -12.96 -10.67 -4.74
C ARG A 17 -13.19 -9.30 -4.09
N ALA A 18 -13.71 -8.34 -4.85
CA ALA A 18 -13.95 -6.96 -4.40
C ALA A 18 -14.78 -6.84 -3.11
N ALA A 19 -15.72 -7.78 -2.87
CA ALA A 19 -16.52 -7.82 -1.65
C ALA A 19 -15.68 -7.98 -0.36
N LEU A 20 -14.47 -8.55 -0.45
CA LEU A 20 -13.56 -8.72 0.69
C LEU A 20 -12.60 -7.54 0.88
N HIS A 21 -12.50 -6.62 -0.08
CA HIS A 21 -11.56 -5.49 0.02
C HIS A 21 -11.82 -4.61 1.26
N PRO A 22 -13.06 -4.18 1.57
CA PRO A 22 -13.31 -3.36 2.75
C PRO A 22 -12.99 -4.09 4.06
N VAL A 23 -13.27 -5.40 4.11
CA VAL A 23 -12.98 -6.23 5.29
C VAL A 23 -11.48 -6.32 5.53
N ILE A 24 -10.71 -6.59 4.48
CA ILE A 24 -9.24 -6.68 4.57
C ILE A 24 -8.63 -5.31 4.90
N ASP A 25 -9.13 -4.25 4.27
CA ASP A 25 -8.73 -2.87 4.58
C ASP A 25 -8.93 -2.54 6.06
N GLU A 26 -10.10 -2.87 6.62
CA GLU A 26 -10.43 -2.59 8.01
C GLU A 26 -9.51 -3.34 8.98
N VAL A 27 -9.28 -4.64 8.78
CA VAL A 27 -8.42 -5.43 9.70
C VAL A 27 -6.95 -5.03 9.61
N VAL A 28 -6.46 -4.67 8.42
CA VAL A 28 -5.11 -4.11 8.26
C VAL A 28 -5.04 -2.76 8.95
N HIS A 29 -6.03 -1.89 8.75
CA HIS A 29 -6.06 -0.60 9.41
C HIS A 29 -6.07 -0.71 10.93
N ARG A 30 -6.99 -1.50 11.50
CA ARG A 30 -7.05 -1.68 12.96
C ARG A 30 -5.77 -2.26 13.52
N SER A 31 -5.14 -3.22 12.83
CA SER A 31 -3.88 -3.77 13.32
C SER A 31 -2.77 -2.70 13.38
N VAL A 32 -2.66 -1.84 12.37
CA VAL A 32 -1.65 -0.77 12.34
C VAL A 32 -2.02 0.41 13.24
N SER A 33 -3.27 0.89 13.21
CA SER A 33 -3.69 2.09 13.91
C SER A 33 -3.75 1.91 15.41
N GLU A 34 -4.23 0.76 15.91
CA GLU A 34 -4.29 0.47 17.34
C GLU A 34 -2.89 0.27 17.95
N ALA A 35 -1.89 -0.08 17.14
CA ALA A 35 -0.50 -0.24 17.55
C ALA A 35 0.34 1.05 17.46
N THR A 36 -0.23 2.13 16.91
CA THR A 36 0.50 3.37 16.63
C THR A 36 -0.22 4.58 17.22
N THR A 37 0.52 5.68 17.38
CA THR A 37 -0.10 6.96 17.74
C THR A 37 -0.67 7.62 16.49
N LYS A 38 -1.72 8.44 16.65
CA LYS A 38 -2.37 9.22 15.58
C LYS A 38 -3.16 8.40 14.55
N ASP A 39 -3.72 7.26 14.95
CA ASP A 39 -4.63 6.48 14.11
C ASP A 39 -3.98 6.03 12.78
N GLY A 40 -2.75 5.51 12.84
CA GLY A 40 -2.04 5.04 11.64
C GLY A 40 -1.50 6.14 10.70
N TYR A 41 -1.77 7.42 10.98
CA TYR A 41 -1.24 8.52 10.15
C TYR A 41 0.30 8.50 10.08
N MET A 42 0.85 8.72 8.88
CA MET A 42 2.30 8.64 8.56
C MET A 42 2.91 7.24 8.73
N ARG A 43 2.10 6.18 8.61
CA ARG A 43 2.55 4.78 8.71
C ARG A 43 2.41 3.99 7.41
N CYS A 44 2.51 4.63 6.24
CA CYS A 44 2.37 3.96 4.94
C CYS A 44 3.26 2.71 4.79
N ALA A 45 4.48 2.74 5.34
CA ALA A 45 5.36 1.58 5.39
C ALA A 45 4.73 0.39 6.13
N ASP A 46 4.10 0.63 7.28
CA ASP A 46 3.47 -0.40 8.11
C ASP A 46 2.26 -0.99 7.39
N TYR A 47 1.40 -0.14 6.82
CA TYR A 47 0.25 -0.57 6.02
C TYR A 47 0.67 -1.46 4.85
N ALA A 48 1.68 -1.03 4.08
CA ALA A 48 2.16 -1.79 2.94
C ALA A 48 2.77 -3.14 3.36
N ILE A 49 3.59 -3.16 4.41
CA ILE A 49 4.23 -4.40 4.90
C ILE A 49 3.20 -5.38 5.48
N VAL A 50 2.35 -4.91 6.39
CA VAL A 50 1.34 -5.75 7.05
C VAL A 50 0.35 -6.26 6.02
N GLY A 51 -0.18 -5.36 5.18
CA GLY A 51 -1.11 -5.73 4.11
C GLY A 51 -0.51 -6.74 3.15
N ALA A 52 0.71 -6.52 2.64
CA ALA A 52 1.34 -7.46 1.71
C ALA A 52 1.54 -8.86 2.32
N ARG A 53 1.89 -8.94 3.60
CA ARG A 53 2.04 -10.22 4.30
C ARG A 53 0.69 -10.92 4.51
N VAL A 54 -0.33 -10.20 4.98
CA VAL A 54 -1.69 -10.74 5.13
C VAL A 54 -2.21 -11.29 3.81
N LEU A 55 -2.14 -10.49 2.74
CA LEU A 55 -2.59 -10.89 1.41
C LEU A 55 -1.83 -12.11 0.88
N SER A 56 -0.50 -12.15 1.08
CA SER A 56 0.31 -13.29 0.65
C SER A 56 -0.03 -14.56 1.41
N MET A 57 -0.30 -14.46 2.72
CA MET A 57 -0.69 -15.62 3.54
C MET A 57 -2.08 -16.13 3.15
N LEU A 58 -3.03 -15.24 2.88
CA LEU A 58 -4.39 -15.63 2.49
C LEU A 58 -4.45 -16.26 1.11
N THR A 59 -3.64 -15.78 0.17
CA THR A 59 -3.78 -16.14 -1.26
C THR A 59 -2.70 -17.08 -1.80
N GLY A 60 -1.58 -17.24 -1.09
CA GLY A 60 -0.37 -17.88 -1.61
C GLY A 60 0.35 -17.09 -2.72
N VAL A 61 -0.22 -15.97 -3.20
CA VAL A 61 0.40 -15.10 -4.20
C VAL A 61 1.36 -14.13 -3.53
N ARG A 62 2.46 -13.78 -4.22
CA ARG A 62 3.46 -12.87 -3.69
C ARG A 62 3.04 -11.41 -3.84
N TYR A 63 2.35 -10.88 -2.84
CA TYR A 63 2.16 -9.44 -2.64
C TYR A 63 3.43 -8.81 -2.07
N ARG A 64 3.85 -7.67 -2.62
CA ARG A 64 5.11 -7.01 -2.24
C ARG A 64 4.86 -5.58 -1.81
N PRO A 65 5.43 -5.16 -0.66
CA PRO A 65 5.46 -3.74 -0.32
C PRO A 65 6.47 -3.02 -1.23
N VAL A 66 6.07 -1.87 -1.75
CA VAL A 66 6.84 -1.02 -2.67
C VAL A 66 6.90 0.39 -2.09
N ALA A 67 8.00 1.11 -2.33
CA ALA A 67 8.13 2.51 -1.95
C ALA A 67 8.65 3.37 -3.11
N GLY A 68 8.21 4.62 -3.13
CA GLY A 68 8.67 5.60 -4.10
C GLY A 68 7.93 6.91 -3.96
N GLY A 69 7.60 7.54 -5.09
CA GLY A 69 6.81 8.76 -5.11
C GLY A 69 5.37 8.53 -5.47
N GLU A 70 4.53 9.48 -5.06
CA GLU A 70 3.11 9.54 -5.37
C GLU A 70 2.70 10.96 -5.75
N VAL A 71 1.75 11.09 -6.68
CA VAL A 71 0.93 12.28 -6.83
C VAL A 71 -0.41 12.01 -6.16
N MET A 72 -0.73 12.81 -5.16
CA MET A 72 -2.01 12.79 -4.47
C MET A 72 -2.95 13.77 -5.15
N ASP A 73 -4.22 13.41 -5.28
CA ASP A 73 -5.27 14.29 -5.79
C ASP A 73 -6.23 14.61 -4.65
N PHE A 74 -6.25 15.88 -4.26
CA PHE A 74 -7.11 16.41 -3.21
C PHE A 74 -8.43 16.97 -3.76
N GLY A 75 -8.72 16.79 -5.06
CA GLY A 75 -9.92 17.28 -5.73
C GLY A 75 -9.82 18.73 -6.21
N GLY A 76 -10.66 19.11 -7.17
CA GLY A 76 -10.68 20.47 -7.72
C GLY A 76 -9.38 20.87 -8.44
N GLY A 77 -8.63 19.89 -8.97
CA GLY A 77 -7.33 20.11 -9.60
C GLY A 77 -6.17 20.28 -8.60
N ASN A 78 -6.41 20.12 -7.30
CA ASN A 78 -5.38 20.25 -6.27
C ASN A 78 -4.52 18.98 -6.21
N LEU A 79 -3.45 18.93 -7.01
CA LEU A 79 -2.51 17.81 -7.01
C LEU A 79 -1.24 18.12 -6.21
N PHE A 80 -0.80 17.16 -5.39
CA PHE A 80 0.40 17.28 -4.57
C PHE A 80 1.37 16.11 -4.83
N ALA A 81 2.61 16.42 -5.22
CA ALA A 81 3.64 15.41 -5.44
C ALA A 81 4.44 15.12 -4.15
N LEU A 82 4.26 13.92 -3.62
CA LEU A 82 5.02 13.37 -2.51
C LEU A 82 6.22 12.59 -3.04
N CYS A 83 7.37 13.26 -3.16
CA CYS A 83 8.60 12.61 -3.60
C CYS A 83 9.85 13.14 -2.91
N SER A 84 10.80 12.23 -2.64
CA SER A 84 12.12 12.58 -2.14
C SER A 84 12.96 13.21 -3.24
N THR A 85 13.97 14.00 -2.88
CA THR A 85 14.98 14.43 -3.85
C THR A 85 15.94 13.26 -4.14
N ARG A 86 16.52 13.26 -5.34
CA ARG A 86 17.50 12.24 -5.75
C ARG A 86 18.70 12.17 -4.79
N GLU A 87 19.20 13.32 -4.37
CA GLU A 87 20.30 13.43 -3.41
C GLU A 87 19.94 12.76 -2.07
N ARG A 88 18.77 13.10 -1.51
CA ARG A 88 18.30 12.53 -0.25
C ARG A 88 18.12 11.01 -0.34
N ARG A 89 17.56 10.50 -1.44
CA ARG A 89 17.43 9.04 -1.66
C ARG A 89 18.77 8.32 -1.62
N ARG A 90 19.82 8.91 -2.18
CA ARG A 90 21.16 8.33 -2.23
C ARG A 90 21.89 8.41 -0.88
N ALA A 91 21.63 9.47 -0.13
CA ALA A 91 22.25 9.71 1.17
C ALA A 91 21.55 8.96 2.32
N ALA A 92 20.25 8.68 2.20
CA ALA A 92 19.48 8.02 3.24
C ALA A 92 20.02 6.61 3.56
N ARG A 93 20.00 6.27 4.85
CA ARG A 93 20.31 4.96 5.42
C ARG A 93 19.11 4.35 6.13
N HIS A 94 18.15 5.18 6.53
CA HIS A 94 16.88 4.75 7.11
C HIS A 94 15.71 5.36 6.36
N LEU A 95 14.59 4.64 6.33
CA LEU A 95 13.37 5.06 5.64
C LEU A 95 12.85 6.42 6.13
N SER A 96 12.97 6.70 7.44
CA SER A 96 12.59 7.98 8.04
C SER A 96 13.35 9.20 7.49
N GLN A 97 14.55 8.99 6.94
CA GLN A 97 15.39 10.07 6.40
C GLN A 97 14.96 10.55 5.01
N LEU A 98 14.07 9.82 4.33
CA LEU A 98 13.52 10.25 3.04
C LEU A 98 12.62 11.48 3.18
N ALA A 99 11.94 11.62 4.31
CA ALA A 99 10.95 12.65 4.66
C ALA A 99 9.71 12.77 3.76
N ARG A 100 9.83 12.53 2.45
CA ARG A 100 8.73 12.55 1.47
C ARG A 100 8.80 11.29 0.61
N TYR A 101 7.98 10.31 0.91
CA TYR A 101 7.86 9.08 0.14
C TYR A 101 6.49 8.47 0.43
N HIS A 102 6.06 7.58 -0.44
CA HIS A 102 4.87 6.78 -0.23
C HIS A 102 5.17 5.29 -0.29
N CYS A 103 4.34 4.49 0.35
CA CYS A 103 4.39 3.03 0.28
C CYS A 103 3.02 2.44 -0.07
N TRP A 104 3.03 1.47 -0.97
CA TRP A 104 1.86 0.73 -1.43
C TRP A 104 2.22 -0.74 -1.65
N ILE A 105 1.27 -1.53 -2.10
CA ILE A 105 1.44 -2.96 -2.35
C ILE A 105 1.25 -3.24 -3.85
N GLU A 106 2.09 -4.11 -4.39
CA GLU A 106 1.95 -4.63 -5.75
C GLU A 106 1.93 -6.16 -5.76
N ALA A 107 1.07 -6.74 -6.60
CA ALA A 107 1.11 -8.17 -6.95
C ALA A 107 0.98 -8.33 -8.46
N ARG A 108 1.82 -9.20 -9.04
CA ARG A 108 1.74 -9.56 -10.46
C ARG A 108 0.92 -10.83 -10.59
N HIS A 109 -0.17 -10.75 -11.33
CA HIS A 109 -1.06 -11.85 -11.66
C HIS A 109 -0.90 -12.19 -13.13
N THR A 110 -0.92 -13.47 -13.46
CA THR A 110 -0.94 -13.95 -14.84
C THR A 110 -2.32 -14.55 -15.08
N ASP A 111 -3.04 -14.05 -16.07
CA ASP A 111 -4.34 -14.60 -16.44
C ASP A 111 -4.21 -15.92 -17.23
N ALA A 112 -5.35 -16.52 -17.58
CA ALA A 112 -5.39 -17.79 -18.31
C ALA A 112 -4.75 -17.70 -19.71
N ASP A 113 -4.69 -16.50 -20.29
CA ASP A 113 -4.10 -16.22 -21.59
C ASP A 113 -2.58 -15.91 -21.49
N GLY A 114 -2.01 -16.02 -20.27
CA GLY A 114 -0.59 -15.74 -20.02
C GLY A 114 -0.26 -14.25 -19.94
N ARG A 115 -1.25 -13.36 -20.00
CA ARG A 115 -1.04 -11.93 -19.88
C ARG A 115 -0.88 -11.56 -18.41
N ALA A 116 0.19 -10.83 -18.14
CA ALA A 116 0.48 -10.37 -16.79
C ALA A 116 -0.14 -9.00 -16.53
N ARG A 117 -0.84 -8.85 -15.40
CA ARG A 117 -1.35 -7.58 -14.87
C ARG A 117 -0.82 -7.33 -13.46
N THR A 118 -0.66 -6.06 -13.11
CA THR A 118 -0.22 -5.66 -11.77
C THR A 118 -1.42 -5.12 -11.00
N GLU A 119 -1.74 -5.76 -9.89
CA GLU A 119 -2.69 -5.27 -8.90
C GLU A 119 -1.96 -4.32 -7.94
N VAL A 120 -2.57 -3.17 -7.65
CA VAL A 120 -2.03 -2.10 -6.82
C VAL A 120 -2.99 -1.82 -5.67
N ILE A 121 -2.47 -1.83 -4.44
CA ILE A 121 -3.26 -1.65 -3.22
C ILE A 121 -2.62 -0.60 -2.32
N ASP A 122 -3.42 0.33 -1.83
CA ASP A 122 -3.03 1.39 -0.91
C ASP A 122 -4.10 1.60 0.16
N PHE A 123 -3.81 1.13 1.38
CA PHE A 123 -4.71 1.21 2.54
C PHE A 123 -4.70 2.56 3.27
N THR A 124 -3.98 3.56 2.72
CA THR A 124 -3.74 4.83 3.41
C THR A 124 -4.50 6.01 2.85
N MET A 125 -5.33 5.80 1.82
CA MET A 125 -6.19 6.83 1.21
C MET A 125 -7.09 7.55 2.22
N ARG A 126 -7.49 6.86 3.30
CA ARG A 126 -8.16 7.42 4.48
C ARG A 126 -7.46 8.64 5.09
N HIS A 127 -6.16 8.83 4.83
CA HIS A 127 -5.36 9.91 5.39
C HIS A 127 -5.19 11.11 4.44
N ASP A 128 -5.68 11.05 3.21
CA ASP A 128 -5.49 12.10 2.19
C ASP A 128 -5.95 13.48 2.68
N ALA A 129 -7.16 13.56 3.25
CA ALA A 129 -7.70 14.81 3.78
C ALA A 129 -6.79 15.44 4.87
N ARG A 130 -6.20 14.58 5.70
CA ARG A 130 -5.25 15.02 6.73
C ARG A 130 -3.92 15.46 6.11
N VAL A 131 -3.44 14.77 5.08
CA VAL A 131 -2.24 15.20 4.34
C VAL A 131 -2.47 16.57 3.68
N ALA A 132 -3.60 16.75 2.99
CA ALA A 132 -3.99 18.02 2.37
C ALA A 132 -3.95 19.18 3.39
N SER A 133 -4.59 18.99 4.56
CA SER A 133 -4.55 19.96 5.65
C SER A 133 -3.13 20.28 6.12
N MET A 134 -2.27 19.26 6.29
CA MET A 134 -0.88 19.42 6.74
C MET A 134 0.02 20.13 5.72
N VAL A 135 -0.31 20.06 4.43
CA VAL A 135 0.42 20.77 3.36
C VAL A 135 -0.24 22.10 2.97
N GLY A 136 -1.29 22.52 3.69
CA GLY A 136 -1.99 23.78 3.46
C GLY A 136 -2.83 23.82 2.17
N MET A 137 -3.27 22.66 1.69
CA MET A 137 -4.08 22.54 0.47
C MET A 137 -5.54 22.17 0.80
N PRO A 138 -6.53 22.72 0.07
CA PRO A 138 -7.92 22.31 0.20
C PRO A 138 -8.11 20.82 -0.15
N PHE A 139 -9.02 20.17 0.56
CA PHE A 139 -9.49 18.83 0.23
C PHE A 139 -10.96 18.89 -0.17
N THR A 140 -11.23 18.57 -1.43
CA THR A 140 -12.56 18.52 -2.03
C THR A 140 -12.85 17.16 -2.65
N GLY A 141 -11.90 16.22 -2.59
CA GLY A 141 -12.05 14.86 -3.11
C GLY A 141 -13.01 14.02 -2.26
N SER A 142 -13.74 13.12 -2.92
CA SER A 142 -14.49 12.04 -2.28
C SER A 142 -13.71 10.74 -2.45
N ARG A 143 -12.64 10.54 -1.66
CA ARG A 143 -11.86 9.30 -1.74
C ARG A 143 -12.25 8.33 -0.62
N GLY A 144 -12.27 7.04 -0.96
CA GLY A 144 -12.52 5.95 -0.01
C GLY A 144 -11.38 5.79 0.99
N THR A 145 -11.48 4.79 1.87
CA THR A 145 -10.45 4.51 2.88
C THR A 145 -9.19 3.85 2.31
N TYR A 146 -9.31 3.26 1.12
CA TYR A 146 -8.24 2.60 0.39
C TYR A 146 -8.41 2.75 -1.12
N TRP A 147 -7.35 2.39 -1.85
CA TRP A 147 -7.36 2.12 -3.27
C TRP A 147 -6.98 0.66 -3.49
N TRP A 148 -7.73 -0.04 -4.34
CA TRP A 148 -7.45 -1.42 -4.72
C TRP A 148 -7.92 -1.64 -6.15
N GLY A 149 -6.98 -1.84 -7.07
CA GLY A 149 -7.32 -1.98 -8.49
C GLY A 149 -6.13 -2.34 -9.34
N TRP A 150 -6.33 -2.37 -10.65
CA TRP A 150 -5.28 -2.69 -11.61
C TRP A 150 -4.49 -1.44 -12.02
N ASP A 151 -3.18 -1.59 -12.19
CA ASP A 151 -2.28 -0.49 -12.60
C ASP A 151 -2.69 0.12 -13.96
N ASP A 152 -3.16 -0.72 -14.89
CA ASP A 152 -3.63 -0.29 -16.22
C ASP A 152 -5.03 0.37 -16.19
N GLU A 153 -5.73 0.33 -15.06
CA GLU A 153 -7.00 1.03 -14.85
C GLU A 153 -6.78 2.36 -14.09
N HIS A 154 -5.67 2.49 -13.36
CA HIS A 154 -5.33 3.70 -12.61
C HIS A 154 -4.58 4.72 -13.49
N ILE A 155 -5.19 5.13 -14.60
CA ILE A 155 -4.59 6.06 -15.56
C ILE A 155 -4.81 7.51 -15.10
N VAL A 156 -3.81 8.38 -15.32
CA VAL A 156 -3.99 9.83 -15.12
C VAL A 156 -4.91 10.40 -16.21
N PRO A 157 -6.03 11.06 -15.84
CA PRO A 157 -6.94 11.73 -16.78
C PRO A 157 -6.20 12.69 -17.70
N ALA A 158 -6.63 12.78 -18.96
CA ALA A 158 -5.92 13.53 -20.00
C ALA A 158 -5.70 15.00 -19.62
N GLU A 159 -6.72 15.61 -19.03
CA GLU A 159 -6.75 16.98 -18.52
C GLU A 159 -5.75 17.26 -17.39
N LEU A 160 -5.27 16.23 -16.69
CA LEU A 160 -4.29 16.36 -15.61
C LEU A 160 -2.86 16.05 -16.05
N ARG A 161 -2.63 15.50 -17.26
CA ARG A 161 -1.31 14.99 -17.66
C ARG A 161 -0.22 16.04 -17.70
N ASP A 162 -0.59 17.28 -18.05
CA ASP A 162 0.33 18.42 -18.13
C ASP A 162 0.46 19.18 -16.79
N HIS A 163 -0.21 18.69 -15.73
CA HIS A 163 -0.14 19.35 -14.42
C HIS A 163 1.30 19.32 -13.87
N PRO A 164 1.81 20.42 -13.27
CA PRO A 164 3.19 20.51 -12.77
C PRO A 164 3.59 19.41 -11.77
N ALA A 165 2.61 18.83 -11.06
CA ALA A 165 2.84 17.69 -10.16
C ALA A 165 3.42 16.45 -10.87
N PHE A 166 3.17 16.29 -12.17
CA PHE A 166 3.65 15.17 -12.99
C PHE A 166 4.97 15.45 -13.73
N ALA A 167 5.51 16.67 -13.65
CA ALA A 167 6.60 17.14 -14.51
C ALA A 167 7.89 16.29 -14.46
N LYS A 168 8.15 15.55 -13.37
CA LYS A 168 9.39 14.78 -13.19
C LYS A 168 9.27 13.31 -13.60
N GLN A 169 8.08 12.74 -13.51
CA GLN A 169 7.83 11.30 -13.57
C GLN A 169 6.85 10.91 -14.67
N GLY A 170 6.28 11.90 -15.37
CA GLY A 170 5.21 11.70 -16.34
C GLY A 170 3.85 11.48 -15.67
N PRO A 171 2.81 11.19 -16.47
CA PRO A 171 1.43 11.07 -16.00
C PRO A 171 1.20 9.74 -15.29
N ARG A 172 1.83 9.56 -14.12
CA ARG A 172 1.69 8.40 -13.24
C ARG A 172 1.36 8.83 -11.83
N TRP A 173 0.32 8.24 -11.25
CA TRP A 173 -0.04 8.48 -9.86
C TRP A 173 1.02 7.99 -8.89
N ARG A 174 1.71 6.89 -9.20
CA ARG A 174 2.78 6.32 -8.35
C ARG A 174 3.93 5.84 -9.20
N TRP A 175 5.13 5.87 -8.64
CA TRP A 175 6.31 5.31 -9.28
C TRP A 175 7.26 4.74 -8.25
N ALA A 176 7.60 3.46 -8.43
CA ALA A 176 8.54 2.77 -7.57
C ALA A 176 9.94 3.38 -7.69
N GLU A 177 10.60 3.60 -6.56
CA GLU A 177 12.00 4.03 -6.52
C GLU A 177 12.82 2.96 -5.80
N ARG A 178 13.87 2.49 -6.47
CA ARG A 178 14.68 1.35 -6.00
C ARG A 178 15.27 1.62 -4.62
N GLU A 179 15.85 2.80 -4.41
CA GLU A 179 16.47 3.19 -3.14
C GLU A 179 15.43 3.22 -2.00
N CYS A 180 14.24 3.77 -2.26
CA CYS A 180 13.15 3.78 -1.29
C CYS A 180 12.69 2.37 -0.95
N THR A 181 12.50 1.52 -1.95
CA THR A 181 12.06 0.13 -1.74
C THR A 181 13.10 -0.71 -1.01
N VAL A 182 14.40 -0.45 -1.22
CA VAL A 182 15.48 -1.09 -0.45
C VAL A 182 15.41 -0.68 1.03
N LEU A 183 15.21 0.62 1.30
CA LEU A 183 15.05 1.12 2.67
C LEU A 183 13.78 0.57 3.34
N LEU A 184 12.70 0.39 2.60
CA LEU A 184 11.47 -0.24 3.12
C LEU A 184 11.71 -1.68 3.55
N ARG A 185 12.45 -2.46 2.74
CA ARG A 185 12.84 -3.83 3.10
C ARG A 185 13.78 -3.88 4.30
N ALA A 186 14.70 -2.92 4.43
CA ALA A 186 15.55 -2.80 5.62
C ALA A 186 14.71 -2.48 6.86
N TYR A 187 13.78 -1.52 6.74
CA TYR A 187 12.84 -1.15 7.80
C TYR A 187 12.01 -2.33 8.31
N GLU A 188 11.54 -3.19 7.39
CA GLU A 188 10.86 -4.46 7.71
C GLU A 188 11.76 -5.42 8.49
N ARG A 189 12.97 -5.67 7.98
CA ARG A 189 13.94 -6.64 8.55
C ARG A 189 14.46 -6.25 9.92
N GLU A 190 14.55 -4.95 10.20
CA GLU A 190 14.95 -4.44 11.52
C GLU A 190 13.88 -4.70 12.61
N ARG A 191 12.63 -4.99 12.24
CA ARG A 191 11.48 -5.05 13.16
C ARG A 191 10.63 -6.32 12.99
N PRO A 192 11.23 -7.52 12.94
CA PRO A 192 10.50 -8.75 12.60
C PRO A 192 9.38 -9.05 13.60
N ASN A 193 9.63 -8.83 14.90
CA ASN A 193 8.66 -9.09 15.96
C ASN A 193 7.46 -8.12 15.91
N TYR A 194 7.69 -6.86 15.54
CA TYR A 194 6.61 -5.89 15.40
C TYR A 194 5.68 -6.29 14.25
N PHE A 195 6.23 -6.54 13.06
CA PHE A 195 5.43 -6.94 11.90
C PHE A 195 4.77 -8.31 12.08
N GLY A 196 5.45 -9.25 12.74
CA GLY A 196 4.84 -10.55 13.10
C GLY A 196 3.59 -10.37 13.96
N ARG A 197 3.65 -9.51 14.98
CA ARG A 197 2.48 -9.20 15.82
C ARG A 197 1.36 -8.52 15.05
N GLN A 198 1.66 -7.54 14.19
CA GLN A 198 0.60 -6.85 13.44
C GLN A 198 -0.08 -7.75 12.41
N VAL A 199 0.69 -8.61 11.72
CA VAL A 199 0.12 -9.61 10.81
C VAL A 199 -0.76 -10.60 11.56
N SER A 200 -0.29 -11.13 12.70
CA SER A 200 -1.10 -12.04 13.53
C SER A 200 -2.37 -11.36 14.03
N ARG A 201 -2.30 -10.10 14.47
CA ARG A 201 -3.48 -9.32 14.90
C ARG A 201 -4.47 -9.13 13.75
N ALA A 202 -4.00 -8.76 12.55
CA ALA A 202 -4.86 -8.60 11.38
C ALA A 202 -5.58 -9.89 11.01
N LEU A 203 -4.88 -11.05 11.07
CA LEU A 203 -5.48 -12.35 10.80
C LEU A 203 -6.51 -12.77 11.86
N HIS A 204 -6.26 -12.52 13.15
CA HIS A 204 -7.25 -12.76 14.21
C HIS A 204 -8.50 -11.88 14.02
N LEU A 205 -8.31 -10.59 13.73
CA LEU A 205 -9.43 -9.68 13.45
C LEU A 205 -10.25 -10.12 12.23
N LEU A 206 -9.59 -10.69 11.22
CA LEU A 206 -10.26 -11.25 10.05
C LEU A 206 -11.08 -12.49 10.40
N ALA A 207 -10.52 -13.42 11.18
CA ALA A 207 -11.24 -14.60 11.65
C ALA A 207 -12.48 -14.22 12.47
N ASP A 208 -12.31 -13.33 13.47
CA ASP A 208 -13.41 -12.82 14.28
C ASP A 208 -14.52 -12.16 13.44
N ARG A 209 -14.16 -11.46 12.36
CA ARG A 209 -15.13 -10.81 11.48
C ARG A 209 -15.93 -11.84 10.69
N ILE A 210 -15.27 -12.85 10.14
CA ILE A 210 -15.90 -13.93 9.39
C ILE A 210 -16.86 -14.72 10.29
N GLU A 211 -16.45 -15.06 11.52
CA GLU A 211 -17.30 -15.80 12.47
C GLU A 211 -18.56 -15.05 12.90
N ARG A 212 -18.57 -13.71 12.86
CA ARG A 212 -19.73 -12.89 13.22
C ARG A 212 -20.72 -12.67 12.08
N ASP A 213 -20.27 -12.83 10.84
CA ASP A 213 -21.07 -12.65 9.63
C ASP A 213 -21.64 -13.99 9.09
N VAL A 214 -21.33 -15.11 9.75
CA VAL A 214 -21.88 -16.46 9.53
C VAL A 214 -22.93 -16.76 10.60
#